data_AF-A0A3N0DRJ5-F1
#
_entry.id   AF-A0A3N0DRJ5-F1
#
_cell.length_a   1.000
_cell.length_b   1.000
_cell.length_c   1.000
_cell.angle_alpha   90.00
_cell.angle_beta   90.00
_cell.angle_gamma   90.00
#
_symmetry.space_group_name_H-M   'P 1'
#
loop_
_entity.id
_entity.type
_entity.pdbx_description
1 polymer ?
#
loop_
_entity_poly.entity_id
_entity_poly.type
_entity_poly.pdbx_seq_one_letter_code
_entity_poly.pdbx_strand_id
1 'polypeptide(L)'
;MDRDRARAVWEAELERLELDVISIERLLRGLESAPIEPWRPPAVLGAMPVDLAAKARELLARQLAATTALSSALAQAQKQVAYADRVIDITGRSPVEPVYFDLEA
;
A
#
# COMPACT_ATOMS: atom_id res chain seq x y z
N MET A 1 -6.18 -28.31 24.33
CA MET A 1 -5.82 -26.87 24.45
C MET A 1 -5.19 -26.29 23.18
N ASP A 2 -4.82 -27.07 22.15
CA ASP A 2 -4.17 -26.51 20.94
C ASP A 2 -5.09 -25.76 19.96
N ARG A 3 -6.36 -26.17 19.83
CA ARG A 3 -7.25 -25.63 18.79
C ARG A 3 -7.63 -24.17 19.02
N ASP A 4 -7.95 -23.79 20.25
CA ASP A 4 -8.31 -22.41 20.59
C ASP A 4 -7.12 -21.47 20.47
N ARG A 5 -5.91 -21.95 20.83
CA ARG A 5 -4.66 -21.23 20.63
C ARG A 5 -4.35 -21.04 19.15
N ALA A 6 -4.46 -22.09 18.34
CA ALA A 6 -4.26 -21.99 16.90
C ALA A 6 -5.28 -21.04 16.26
N ARG A 7 -6.53 -21.07 16.71
CA ARG A 7 -7.57 -20.13 16.27
C ARG A 7 -7.21 -18.68 16.59
N ALA A 8 -6.79 -18.40 17.83
CA ALA A 8 -6.37 -17.05 18.22
C ALA A 8 -5.17 -16.54 17.40
N VAL A 9 -4.19 -17.42 17.10
CA VAL A 9 -3.06 -17.08 16.22
C VAL A 9 -3.54 -16.73 14.82
N TRP A 10 -4.46 -17.52 14.25
CA TRP A 10 -5.03 -17.22 12.93
C TRP A 10 -5.84 -15.93 12.91
N GLU A 11 -6.63 -15.66 13.94
CA GLU A 11 -7.38 -14.41 14.06
C GLU A 11 -6.45 -13.20 14.11
N ALA A 12 -5.41 -13.25 14.95
CA ALA A 12 -4.43 -12.17 15.07
C ALA A 12 -3.67 -11.92 13.76
N GLU A 13 -3.27 -12.97 13.04
CA GLU A 13 -2.59 -12.81 11.74
C GLU A 13 -3.54 -12.26 10.67
N LEU A 14 -4.81 -12.70 10.63
CA LEU A 14 -5.79 -12.15 9.69
C LEU A 14 -6.10 -10.68 9.99
N GLU A 15 -6.16 -10.29 11.26
CA GLU A 15 -6.35 -8.89 11.66
C GLU A 15 -5.15 -8.03 11.28
N ARG A 16 -3.93 -8.51 11.50
CA ARG A 16 -2.70 -7.82 11.06
C ARG A 16 -2.71 -7.60 9.54
N LEU A 17 -3.03 -8.64 8.77
CA LEU A 17 -3.12 -8.54 7.30
C LEU A 17 -4.26 -7.62 6.84
N GLU A 18 -5.35 -7.55 7.59
CA GLU A 18 -6.46 -6.65 7.31
C GLU A 18 -6.07 -5.18 7.50
N LEU A 19 -5.29 -4.88 8.54
CA LEU A 19 -4.73 -3.53 8.75
C LEU A 19 -3.78 -3.10 7.63
N ASP A 20 -2.95 -4.01 7.13
CA ASP A 20 -2.06 -3.76 5.99
C ASP A 20 -2.87 -3.39 4.74
N VAL A 21 -3.96 -4.13 4.47
CA VAL A 21 -4.85 -3.87 3.32
C VAL A 21 -5.56 -2.53 3.47
N ILE A 22 -6.10 -2.22 4.65
CA ILE A 22 -6.76 -0.93 4.91
C ILE A 22 -5.78 0.23 4.66
N SER A 23 -4.53 0.08 5.09
CA SER A 23 -3.48 1.08 4.89
C SER A 23 -3.23 1.33 3.39
N ILE A 24 -3.09 0.27 2.60
CA ILE A 24 -2.91 0.37 1.14
C ILE A 24 -4.16 0.97 0.46
N GLU A 25 -5.37 0.54 0.86
CA GLU A 25 -6.62 1.08 0.32
C GLU A 25 -6.78 2.58 0.62
N ARG A 26 -6.33 3.05 1.78
CA ARG A 26 -6.28 4.49 2.10
C ARG A 26 -5.28 5.23 1.24
N LEU A 27 -4.08 4.68 1.07
CA LEU A 27 -3.04 5.25 0.21
C LEU A 27 -3.56 5.42 -1.23
N LEU A 28 -4.23 4.40 -1.77
CA LEU A 28 -4.82 4.44 -3.12
C LEU A 28 -5.92 5.50 -3.28
N ARG A 29 -6.56 5.91 -2.17
CA ARG A 29 -7.54 7.00 -2.14
C ARG A 29 -6.90 8.37 -1.93
N GLY A 30 -5.57 8.45 -1.85
CA GLY A 30 -4.83 9.69 -1.56
C GLY A 30 -4.98 10.16 -0.11
N LEU A 31 -5.36 9.26 0.81
CA LEU A 31 -5.46 9.57 2.23
C LEU A 31 -4.15 9.24 2.94
N GLU A 32 -3.89 9.93 4.05
CA GLU A 32 -2.81 9.54 4.95
C GLU A 32 -2.99 8.09 5.42
N SER A 33 -1.91 7.33 5.36
CA SER A 33 -1.82 5.93 5.75
C SER A 33 -0.76 5.78 6.84
N ALA A 34 -0.95 4.82 7.74
CA ALA A 34 0.10 4.42 8.66
C ALA A 34 1.33 3.92 7.87
N PRO A 35 2.54 4.03 8.46
CA PRO A 35 3.74 3.45 7.88
C PRO A 35 3.55 1.95 7.70
N ILE A 36 3.81 1.44 6.50
CA ILE A 36 3.73 0.01 6.22
C ILE A 36 5.00 -0.64 6.76
N GLU A 37 4.85 -1.57 7.70
CA GLU A 37 5.97 -2.38 8.17
C GLU A 37 6.52 -3.29 7.05
N PRO A 38 7.83 -3.62 7.05
CA PRO A 38 8.37 -4.58 6.11
C PRO A 38 7.58 -5.90 6.16
N TRP A 39 7.18 -6.41 4.99
CA TRP A 39 6.41 -7.63 4.88
C TRP A 39 7.09 -8.79 5.61
N ARG A 40 6.32 -9.46 6.47
CA ARG A 40 6.74 -10.69 7.14
C ARG A 40 5.75 -11.81 6.81
N PRO A 41 6.25 -13.00 6.40
CA PRO A 41 5.41 -14.17 6.23
C PRO A 41 4.65 -14.47 7.54
N PRO A 42 3.33 -14.79 7.49
CA PRO A 42 2.57 -15.14 8.67
C PRO A 42 3.16 -16.35 9.40
N ALA A 43 3.37 -16.22 10.71
CA ALA A 43 3.85 -17.32 11.56
C ALA A 43 2.66 -18.14 12.08
N VAL A 44 1.92 -18.77 11.17
CA VAL A 44 0.75 -19.57 11.53
C VAL A 44 1.14 -20.99 11.90
N LEU A 45 0.65 -21.46 13.06
CA LEU A 45 0.86 -22.84 13.52
C LEU A 45 -0.38 -23.68 13.20
N GLY A 46 -0.21 -24.64 12.27
CA GLY A 46 -1.26 -25.62 11.93
C GLY A 46 -2.30 -25.11 10.93
N ALA A 47 -3.30 -25.96 10.65
CA ALA A 47 -4.32 -25.69 9.64
C ALA A 47 -5.27 -24.54 10.08
N MET A 48 -5.74 -23.76 9.10
CA MET A 48 -6.71 -22.69 9.32
C MET A 48 -8.07 -23.27 9.79
N PRO A 49 -8.66 -22.72 10.86
CA PRO A 49 -10.03 -23.03 11.25
C PRO A 49 -11.05 -22.71 10.14
N VAL A 50 -12.04 -23.60 9.95
CA VAL A 50 -13.01 -23.51 8.84
C VAL A 50 -13.90 -22.26 8.93
N ASP A 51 -14.20 -21.79 10.14
CA ASP A 51 -14.98 -20.58 10.42
C ASP A 51 -14.27 -19.31 9.94
N LEU A 52 -12.93 -19.29 9.96
CA LEU A 52 -12.13 -18.15 9.49
C LEU A 52 -11.92 -18.15 7.98
N ALA A 53 -12.20 -19.26 7.30
CA ALA A 53 -11.94 -19.40 5.87
C ALA A 53 -12.76 -18.44 5.00
N ALA A 54 -13.96 -18.04 5.45
CA ALA A 54 -14.75 -17.02 4.74
C ALA A 54 -14.05 -15.65 4.79
N LYS A 55 -13.69 -15.20 6.00
CA LYS A 55 -12.97 -13.93 6.22
C LYS A 55 -11.64 -13.90 5.47
N ALA A 56 -10.87 -14.98 5.51
CA ALA A 56 -9.59 -15.08 4.80
C ALA A 56 -9.74 -14.94 3.28
N ARG A 57 -10.80 -15.52 2.68
CA ARG A 57 -11.05 -15.40 1.24
C ARG A 57 -11.45 -13.98 0.85
N GLU A 58 -12.29 -13.33 1.65
CA GLU A 58 -12.67 -11.94 1.45
C GLU A 58 -11.44 -11.02 1.51
N LEU A 59 -10.60 -11.22 2.53
CA LEU A 59 -9.35 -10.49 2.68
C LEU A 59 -8.42 -10.69 1.48
N LEU A 60 -8.25 -11.92 1.01
CA LEU A 60 -7.44 -12.21 -0.18
C LEU A 60 -7.99 -11.53 -1.44
N ALA A 61 -9.32 -11.50 -1.62
CA ALA A 61 -9.92 -10.81 -2.75
C ALA A 61 -9.61 -9.30 -2.73
N ARG A 62 -9.67 -8.67 -1.55
CA ARG A 62 -9.29 -7.26 -1.36
C ARG A 62 -7.80 -7.03 -1.63
N GLN A 63 -6.93 -7.93 -1.16
CA GLN A 63 -5.48 -7.88 -1.43
C GLN A 63 -5.17 -7.92 -2.93
N LEU A 64 -5.84 -8.79 -3.68
CA LEU A 64 -5.66 -8.89 -5.13
C LEU A 64 -6.13 -7.61 -5.83
N ALA A 65 -7.30 -7.08 -5.45
CA ALA A 65 -7.81 -5.83 -6.00
C ALA A 65 -6.87 -4.64 -5.71
N ALA A 66 -6.37 -4.53 -4.48
CA ALA A 66 -5.41 -3.50 -4.09
C ALA A 66 -4.09 -3.63 -4.86
N THR A 67 -3.59 -4.86 -5.07
CA THR A 67 -2.36 -5.12 -5.85
C THR A 67 -2.52 -4.67 -7.30
N THR A 68 -3.66 -4.97 -7.91
CA THR A 68 -3.96 -4.50 -9.27
C THR A 68 -4.00 -2.97 -9.33
N ALA A 69 -4.72 -2.33 -8.42
CA ALA A 69 -4.83 -0.87 -8.36
C ALA A 69 -3.47 -0.18 -8.14
N LEU A 70 -2.65 -0.73 -7.24
CA LEU A 70 -1.31 -0.20 -6.95
C LEU A 70 -0.39 -0.31 -8.17
N SER A 71 -0.44 -1.44 -8.89
CA SER A 71 0.34 -1.64 -10.12
C SER A 71 -0.06 -0.63 -11.20
N SER A 72 -1.37 -0.37 -11.36
CA SER A 72 -1.86 0.66 -12.29
C SER A 72 -1.42 2.07 -11.88
N ALA A 73 -1.50 2.40 -10.59
CA ALA A 73 -1.06 3.69 -10.08
C ALA A 73 0.44 3.92 -10.29
N LEU A 74 1.26 2.89 -10.03
CA LEU A 74 2.71 2.96 -10.27
C LEU A 74 3.03 3.17 -11.75
N ALA A 75 2.38 2.43 -12.65
CA ALA A 75 2.56 2.59 -14.08
C ALA A 75 2.17 4.00 -14.56
N GLN A 76 1.13 4.60 -13.97
CA GLN A 76 0.72 5.96 -14.27
C GLN A 76 1.73 6.99 -13.75
N ALA A 77 2.24 6.82 -12.53
CA ALA A 77 3.27 7.68 -11.95
C ALA A 77 4.56 7.66 -12.79
N GLN A 78 5.00 6.48 -13.24
CA GLN A 78 6.17 6.35 -14.12
C GLN A 78 6.00 7.11 -15.44
N LYS A 79 4.80 7.07 -16.04
CA LYS A 79 4.52 7.84 -17.27
C LYS A 79 4.55 9.34 -17.02
N GLN A 80 4.06 9.81 -15.88
CA GLN A 80 4.09 11.22 -15.51
C GLN A 80 5.52 11.72 -15.34
N VAL A 81 6.39 10.94 -14.67
CA VAL A 81 7.83 11.24 -14.55
C VAL A 81 8.47 11.33 -15.93
N ALA A 82 8.30 10.31 -16.78
CA ALA A 82 8.88 10.30 -18.13
C ALA A 82 8.39 11.46 -19.01
N TYR A 83 7.13 11.88 -18.85
CA TYR A 83 6.59 13.04 -19.56
C TYR A 83 7.21 14.34 -19.05
N ALA A 84 7.33 14.50 -17.73
CA ALA A 84 7.97 15.68 -17.13
C ALA A 84 9.42 15.83 -17.60
N ASP A 85 10.19 14.74 -17.60
CA ASP A 85 11.56 14.71 -18.11
C ASP A 85 11.62 15.15 -19.59
N ARG A 86 10.72 14.63 -20.43
CA ARG A 86 10.66 15.01 -21.85
C ARG A 86 10.28 16.47 -22.08
N VAL A 87 9.41 17.04 -21.25
CA VAL A 87 9.06 18.48 -21.33
C VAL A 87 10.27 19.34 -20.96
N ILE A 88 11.03 18.96 -19.94
CA ILE A 88 12.28 19.66 -19.56
C ILE A 88 13.28 19.62 -20.74
N ASP A 89 13.47 18.46 -21.36
CA ASP A 89 14.36 18.29 -22.51
C ASP A 89 13.96 19.15 -23.72
N ILE A 90 12.66 19.17 -24.07
CA ILE A 90 12.16 19.91 -25.24
C ILE A 90 12.15 21.42 -25.00
N THR A 91 11.82 21.86 -23.79
CA THR A 91 11.73 23.29 -23.47
C THR A 91 13.08 23.92 -23.17
N GLY A 92 14.13 23.12 -22.94
CA GLY A 92 15.47 23.59 -22.57
C GLY A 92 15.50 24.37 -21.25
N ARG A 93 14.39 24.41 -20.51
CA ARG A 93 14.28 25.06 -19.20
C ARG A 93 14.68 24.04 -18.15
N SER A 94 15.96 24.06 -17.76
CA SER A 94 16.34 23.64 -16.42
C SER A 94 15.44 24.39 -15.42
N PRO A 95 14.92 23.75 -14.35
CA PRO A 95 14.11 24.46 -13.36
C PRO A 95 14.92 25.67 -12.89
N VAL A 96 14.47 26.86 -13.29
CA VAL A 96 15.11 28.12 -12.93
C VAL A 96 15.10 28.14 -11.41
N GLU A 97 16.29 28.20 -10.81
CA GLU A 97 16.48 28.29 -9.37
C GLU A 97 15.51 29.37 -8.84
N PRO A 98 14.54 29.02 -7.98
CA PRO A 98 13.53 29.97 -7.56
C PRO A 98 14.21 31.08 -6.76
N VAL A 99 14.33 32.26 -7.36
CA VAL A 99 14.83 33.47 -6.70
C VAL A 99 13.68 34.08 -5.92
N TYR A 100 13.70 33.87 -4.61
CA TYR A 100 12.79 34.54 -3.69
C TYR A 100 13.34 35.94 -3.39
N PHE A 101 12.56 36.97 -3.72
CA PHE A 101 12.82 38.33 -3.26
C PHE A 101 12.09 38.53 -1.94
N ASP A 102 12.84 38.70 -0.85
CA ASP A 102 12.29 39.21 0.39
C ASP A 102 11.93 40.68 0.20
N LEU A 103 10.63 40.97 0.24
CA LEU A 103 10.11 42.32 0.32
C LEU A 103 10.18 42.76 1.77
N GLU A 104 11.31 43.32 2.18
CA GLU A 104 11.37 44.15 3.39
C GLU A 104 10.77 45.52 3.05
N ALA A 105 9.69 45.90 3.75
CA ALA A 105 9.07 47.22 3.69
C ALA A 105 8.83 47.75 5.11
#